data_AF-A0A976GTB7-F1
#
_entry.id   AF-A0A976GTB7-F1
#
_cell.length_a   1.000
_cell.length_b   1.000
_cell.length_c   1.000
_cell.angle_alpha   90.00
_cell.angle_beta   90.00
_cell.angle_gamma   90.00
#
_symmetry.space_group_name_H-M   'P 1'
#
loop_
_entity.id
_entity.type
_entity.pdbx_description
1 polymer ?
#
loop_
_entity_poly.entity_id
_entity_poly.type
_entity_poly.pdbx_seq_one_letter_code
_entity_poly.pdbx_strand_id
1 'polypeptide(L)'
;MQTNLITINSVEKTAIFSRIRLLQKEIINVRVSDIQQGHNAALELFTLSEKIGYQLGIAEAKIMFAAYQYFRTSNIEQALLYLEEAFHILDNEKEQSDSLPWAYSIKGNIAWRMGDFDEGFTNMQKSLEIAKKINEPNSLAWGTYLVGGFYVEMKDYDKARDCHIDALRQFEIINDVEGYSSSLAGLGNIHLALNEYESAITCYEEALSIVNQHDMKTIKARIYNDLGV
;
A
#
# COMPACT_ATOMS: atom_id res chain seq x y z
N MET A 1 10.93 23.99 24.10
CA MET A 1 10.36 23.14 25.17
C MET A 1 11.29 21.95 25.34
N GLN A 2 11.81 21.73 26.54
CA GLN A 2 12.68 20.58 26.84
C GLN A 2 11.84 19.30 26.85
N THR A 3 12.11 18.39 25.92
CA THR A 3 11.55 17.05 25.93
C THR A 3 12.09 16.32 27.16
N ASN A 4 11.20 16.01 28.10
CA ASN A 4 11.50 15.13 29.23
C ASN A 4 11.82 13.73 28.68
N LEU A 5 13.08 13.47 28.37
CA LEU A 5 13.60 12.11 28.17
C LEU A 5 13.54 11.41 29.53
N ILE A 6 12.43 10.72 29.77
CA ILE A 6 12.32 9.77 30.88
C ILE A 6 13.49 8.78 30.74
N THR A 7 14.29 8.63 31.79
CA THR A 7 15.40 7.68 31.80
C THR A 7 14.85 6.25 31.85
N ILE A 8 14.57 5.69 30.67
CA ILE A 8 14.06 4.33 30.51
C ILE A 8 15.20 3.33 30.76
N ASN A 9 14.96 2.32 31.59
CA ASN A 9 15.99 1.30 31.88
C ASN A 9 16.20 0.36 30.67
N SER A 10 17.32 -0.36 30.64
CA SER A 10 17.72 -1.17 29.48
C SER A 10 16.76 -2.32 29.16
N VAL A 11 16.12 -2.90 30.18
CA VAL A 11 15.14 -3.99 30.02
C VAL A 11 13.85 -3.47 29.37
N GLU A 12 13.34 -2.34 29.87
CA GLU A 12 12.16 -1.67 29.31
C GLU A 12 12.42 -1.21 27.87
N LYS A 13 13.61 -0.67 27.58
CA LYS A 13 14.00 -0.29 26.22
C LYS A 13 14.02 -1.49 25.25
N THR A 14 14.49 -2.65 25.71
CA THR A 14 14.51 -3.88 24.90
C THR A 14 13.09 -4.41 24.60
N ALA A 15 12.20 -4.34 25.59
CA ALA A 15 10.79 -4.71 25.42
C ALA A 15 10.09 -3.78 24.41
N ILE A 16 10.34 -2.46 24.50
CA ILE A 16 9.81 -1.47 23.55
C ILE A 16 10.27 -1.78 22.12
N PHE A 17 11.57 -2.03 21.90
CA PHE A 17 12.06 -2.38 20.57
C PHE A 17 11.43 -3.66 20.01
N SER A 18 11.22 -4.66 20.87
CA SER A 18 10.56 -5.90 20.45
C SER A 18 9.12 -5.64 20.01
N ARG A 19 8.39 -4.77 20.72
CA ARG A 19 7.03 -4.38 20.35
C ARG A 19 7.00 -3.54 19.06
N ILE A 20 7.92 -2.59 18.91
CA ILE A 20 8.08 -1.81 17.68
C ILE A 20 8.24 -2.71 16.46
N ARG A 21 9.12 -3.72 16.51
CA ARG A 21 9.33 -4.65 15.39
C ARG A 21 8.07 -5.44 15.02
N LEU A 22 7.27 -5.81 16.02
CA LEU A 22 5.98 -6.48 15.76
C LEU A 22 4.99 -5.54 15.08
N LEU A 23 4.91 -4.29 15.53
CA LEU A 23 4.04 -3.27 14.93
C LEU A 23 4.47 -2.90 13.51
N GLN A 24 5.77 -2.80 13.24
CA GLN A 24 6.31 -2.57 11.89
C GLN A 24 5.90 -3.71 10.95
N LYS A 25 6.06 -4.96 11.39
CA LYS A 25 5.63 -6.13 10.62
C LYS A 25 4.11 -6.13 10.40
N GLU A 26 3.32 -5.76 11.39
CA GLU A 26 1.87 -5.61 11.23
C GLU A 26 1.56 -4.58 10.13
N ILE A 27 2.13 -3.38 10.23
CA ILE A 27 1.95 -2.26 9.30
C ILE A 27 2.28 -2.63 7.84
N ILE A 28 3.42 -3.28 7.60
CA ILE A 28 3.85 -3.64 6.24
C ILE A 28 2.90 -4.64 5.58
N ASN A 29 2.21 -5.46 6.38
CA ASN A 29 1.27 -6.48 5.89
C ASN A 29 -0.19 -6.00 5.92
N VAL A 30 -0.47 -4.73 6.24
CA VAL A 30 -1.83 -4.20 6.28
C VAL A 30 -2.42 -4.13 4.88
N ARG A 31 -3.55 -4.79 4.71
CA ARG A 31 -4.39 -4.67 3.53
C ARG A 31 -5.21 -3.39 3.57
N VAL A 32 -5.65 -2.92 2.40
CA VAL A 32 -6.52 -1.73 2.32
C VAL A 32 -7.84 -1.97 3.06
N SER A 33 -8.36 -3.21 3.02
CA SER A 33 -9.54 -3.62 3.80
C SER A 33 -9.35 -3.47 5.33
N ASP A 34 -8.13 -3.68 5.82
CA ASP A 34 -7.77 -3.68 7.24
C ASP A 34 -7.07 -2.40 7.70
N ILE A 35 -7.12 -1.34 6.88
CA ILE A 35 -6.39 -0.09 7.14
C ILE A 35 -6.73 0.58 8.48
N GLN A 36 -7.89 0.30 9.09
CA GLN A 36 -8.20 0.76 10.45
C GLN A 36 -7.32 0.08 11.51
N GLN A 37 -7.08 -1.22 11.36
CA GLN A 37 -6.20 -1.97 12.23
C GLN A 37 -4.77 -1.44 12.08
N GLY A 38 -4.32 -1.24 10.85
CA GLY A 38 -3.02 -0.62 10.57
C GLY A 38 -2.86 0.74 11.23
N HIS A 39 -3.88 1.60 11.15
CA HIS A 39 -3.89 2.89 11.84
C HIS A 39 -3.75 2.76 13.36
N ASN A 40 -4.44 1.78 13.97
CA ASN A 40 -4.32 1.53 15.41
C ASN A 40 -2.91 1.07 15.81
N ALA A 41 -2.31 0.18 15.01
CA ALA A 41 -0.92 -0.24 15.21
C ALA A 41 0.06 0.94 15.06
N ALA A 42 -0.19 1.85 14.11
CA ALA A 42 0.62 3.05 13.93
C ALA A 42 0.54 4.04 15.09
N LEU A 43 -0.62 4.19 15.75
CA LEU A 43 -0.73 5.01 16.96
C LEU A 43 0.17 4.49 18.08
N GLU A 44 0.20 3.18 18.28
CA GLU A 44 1.09 2.55 19.27
C GLU A 44 2.56 2.68 18.85
N LEU A 45 2.88 2.42 17.58
CA LEU A 45 4.23 2.54 17.03
C LEU A 45 4.77 3.96 17.23
N PHE A 46 3.96 4.98 16.91
CA PHE A 46 4.32 6.38 17.08
C PHE A 46 4.65 6.69 18.54
N THR A 47 3.75 6.34 19.45
CA THR A 47 3.91 6.58 20.89
C THR A 47 5.17 5.93 21.46
N LEU A 48 5.41 4.66 21.11
CA LEU A 48 6.59 3.93 21.55
C LEU A 48 7.88 4.50 20.95
N SER A 49 7.85 4.86 19.67
CA SER A 49 9.00 5.41 18.95
C SER A 49 9.38 6.79 19.48
N GLU A 50 8.41 7.67 19.76
CA GLU A 50 8.65 8.95 20.43
C GLU A 50 9.28 8.76 21.81
N LYS A 51 8.75 7.81 22.60
CA LYS A 51 9.25 7.53 23.96
C LYS A 51 10.74 7.18 23.98
N ILE A 52 11.26 6.51 22.95
CA ILE A 52 12.68 6.11 22.89
C ILE A 52 13.52 6.92 21.89
N GLY A 53 12.92 7.92 21.21
CA GLY A 53 13.58 8.73 20.18
C GLY A 53 13.92 7.96 18.90
N TYR A 54 13.13 6.95 18.52
CA TYR A 54 13.34 6.14 17.33
C TYR A 54 12.68 6.78 16.10
N GLN A 55 13.45 7.58 15.36
CA GLN A 55 12.95 8.39 14.25
C GLN A 55 12.37 7.55 13.10
N LEU A 56 13.00 6.43 12.74
CA LEU A 56 12.49 5.55 11.68
C LEU A 56 11.06 5.05 11.98
N GLY A 57 10.78 4.62 13.21
CA GLY A 57 9.45 4.19 13.61
C GLY A 57 8.41 5.32 13.64
N ILE A 58 8.84 6.55 13.93
CA ILE A 58 7.98 7.74 13.82
C ILE A 58 7.59 7.98 12.35
N ALA A 59 8.55 7.90 11.42
CA ALA A 59 8.29 8.06 9.99
C ALA A 59 7.34 6.98 9.46
N GLU A 60 7.53 5.73 9.86
CA GLU A 60 6.67 4.61 9.44
C GLU A 60 5.24 4.74 9.94
N ALA A 61 5.06 5.17 11.20
CA ALA A 61 3.72 5.48 11.71
C ALA A 61 3.06 6.61 10.91
N LYS A 62 3.80 7.66 10.53
CA LYS A 62 3.29 8.75 9.69
C LYS A 62 2.91 8.28 8.28
N ILE A 63 3.65 7.35 7.68
CA ILE A 63 3.26 6.74 6.40
C ILE A 63 1.91 6.02 6.52
N MET A 64 1.70 5.26 7.60
CA MET A 64 0.40 4.63 7.86
C MET A 64 -0.72 5.65 8.13
N PHE A 65 -0.42 6.75 8.84
CA PHE A 65 -1.40 7.83 9.00
C PHE A 65 -1.77 8.46 7.65
N ALA A 66 -0.80 8.68 6.76
CA ALA A 66 -1.07 9.13 5.41
C ALA A 66 -1.96 8.15 4.64
N ALA A 67 -1.66 6.84 4.73
CA ALA A 67 -2.46 5.79 4.11
C ALA A 67 -3.90 5.80 4.63
N TYR A 68 -4.09 5.92 5.95
CA TYR A 68 -5.41 6.03 6.55
C TYR A 68 -6.17 7.25 6.06
N GLN A 69 -5.54 8.43 6.02
CA GLN A 69 -6.19 9.64 5.52
C GLN A 69 -6.57 9.52 4.04
N TYR A 70 -5.70 8.93 3.22
CA TYR A 70 -5.96 8.73 1.81
C TYR A 70 -7.09 7.71 1.56
N PHE A 71 -6.98 6.50 2.09
CA PHE A 71 -7.91 5.39 1.78
C PHE A 71 -9.22 5.45 2.57
N ARG A 72 -9.25 6.02 3.78
CA ARG A 72 -10.44 5.99 4.64
C ARG A 72 -11.18 7.29 4.75
N THR A 73 -10.47 8.40 4.89
CA THR A 73 -11.12 9.71 5.05
C THR A 73 -11.15 10.51 3.75
N SER A 74 -10.42 10.06 2.72
CA SER A 74 -10.21 10.79 1.46
C SER A 74 -9.63 12.19 1.67
N ASN A 75 -8.96 12.44 2.80
CA ASN A 75 -8.34 13.72 3.12
C ASN A 75 -6.92 13.79 2.52
N ILE A 76 -6.84 14.27 1.27
CA ILE A 76 -5.59 14.35 0.51
C ILE A 76 -4.59 15.32 1.17
N GLU A 77 -5.06 16.47 1.65
CA GLU A 77 -4.20 17.49 2.27
C GLU A 77 -3.46 16.92 3.48
N GLN A 78 -4.21 16.26 4.38
CA GLN A 78 -3.61 15.65 5.56
C GLN A 78 -2.71 14.45 5.21
N ALA A 79 -3.05 13.68 4.18
CA ALA A 79 -2.20 12.60 3.69
C ALA A 79 -0.84 13.12 3.19
N LEU A 80 -0.85 14.19 2.38
CA LEU A 80 0.37 14.82 1.89
C LEU A 80 1.23 15.39 3.03
N LEU A 81 0.61 16.05 4.02
CA LEU A 81 1.33 16.57 5.18
C LEU A 81 2.07 15.46 5.94
N TYR A 82 1.41 14.33 6.21
CA TYR A 82 2.05 13.20 6.87
C TYR A 82 3.18 12.59 6.01
N LEU A 83 3.02 12.53 4.69
CA LEU A 83 4.07 12.07 3.79
C LEU A 83 5.28 13.02 3.81
N GLU A 84 5.07 14.32 3.75
CA GLU A 84 6.15 15.32 3.83
C GLU A 84 6.94 15.19 5.13
N GLU A 85 6.25 15.08 6.26
CA GLU A 85 6.89 14.87 7.56
C GLU A 85 7.65 13.54 7.62
N ALA A 86 7.10 12.46 7.05
CA ALA A 86 7.78 11.17 7.01
C ALA A 86 9.03 11.21 6.12
N PHE A 87 8.95 11.78 4.93
CA PHE A 87 10.10 11.93 4.03
C PHE A 87 11.20 12.79 4.65
N HIS A 88 10.83 13.90 5.32
CA HIS A 88 11.81 14.74 6.00
C HIS A 88 12.59 13.98 7.08
N ILE A 89 11.93 13.09 7.83
CA ILE A 89 12.61 12.23 8.80
C ILE A 89 13.53 11.25 8.07
N LEU A 90 13.01 10.53 7.06
CA LEU A 90 13.74 9.49 6.34
C LEU A 90 14.97 10.03 5.58
N ASP A 91 14.94 11.26 5.09
CA ASP A 91 16.09 11.91 4.45
C ASP A 91 17.28 12.10 5.40
N ASN A 92 17.03 12.11 6.71
CA ASN A 92 18.05 12.24 7.76
C ASN A 92 18.45 10.88 8.37
N GLU A 93 17.76 9.80 8.01
CA GLU A 93 18.03 8.45 8.51
C GLU A 93 18.97 7.69 7.58
N LYS A 94 19.80 6.82 8.16
CA LYS A 94 20.68 5.92 7.38
C LYS A 94 19.99 4.63 6.96
N GLU A 95 18.99 4.23 7.73
CA GLU A 95 18.23 3.00 7.52
C GLU A 95 17.08 3.29 6.55
N GLN A 96 16.90 2.40 5.57
CA GLN A 96 15.77 2.49 4.65
C GLN A 96 14.53 1.89 5.31
N SER A 97 13.41 2.60 5.28
CA SER A 97 12.14 2.08 5.76
C SER A 97 11.54 1.07 4.78
N ASP A 98 11.07 -0.05 5.32
CA ASP A 98 10.30 -1.04 4.56
C ASP A 98 8.91 -0.51 4.15
N SER A 99 8.41 0.54 4.81
CA SER A 99 7.14 1.20 4.45
C SER A 99 7.29 2.25 3.35
N LEU A 100 8.53 2.52 2.89
CA LEU A 100 8.82 3.54 1.89
C LEU A 100 8.15 3.29 0.52
N PRO A 101 8.06 2.04 0.00
CA PRO A 101 7.27 1.76 -1.19
C PRO A 101 5.84 2.28 -1.07
N TRP A 102 5.22 2.12 0.10
CA TRP A 102 3.84 2.55 0.31
C TRP A 102 3.70 4.07 0.31
N ALA A 103 4.65 4.79 0.91
CA ALA A 103 4.69 6.25 0.87
C ALA A 103 4.71 6.78 -0.59
N TYR A 104 5.57 6.21 -1.42
CA TYR A 104 5.65 6.58 -2.84
C TYR A 104 4.39 6.18 -3.63
N SER A 105 3.78 5.03 -3.34
CA SER A 105 2.56 4.64 -4.05
C SER A 105 1.36 5.51 -3.66
N ILE A 106 1.25 5.95 -2.40
CA ILE A 106 0.23 6.93 -1.98
C ILE A 106 0.48 8.26 -2.68
N LYS A 107 1.73 8.76 -2.69
CA LYS A 107 2.07 10.00 -3.39
C LYS A 107 1.73 9.92 -4.89
N GLY A 108 2.06 8.80 -5.53
CA GLY A 108 1.76 8.56 -6.94
C GLY A 108 0.26 8.56 -7.24
N ASN A 109 -0.54 7.88 -6.42
CA ASN A 109 -2.00 7.90 -6.53
C ASN A 109 -2.58 9.30 -6.30
N ILE A 110 -2.05 10.08 -5.35
CA ILE A 110 -2.48 11.46 -5.12
C ILE A 110 -2.19 12.34 -6.34
N ALA A 111 -0.96 12.31 -6.87
CA ALA A 111 -0.58 13.05 -8.07
C ALA A 111 -1.48 12.72 -9.27
N TRP A 112 -1.74 11.43 -9.48
CA TRP A 112 -2.68 10.95 -10.49
C TRP A 112 -4.08 11.55 -10.33
N ARG A 113 -4.63 11.51 -9.10
CA ARG A 113 -5.96 12.09 -8.81
C ARG A 113 -6.02 13.61 -8.99
N MET A 114 -4.88 14.29 -8.88
CA MET A 114 -4.76 15.73 -9.15
C MET A 114 -4.53 16.03 -10.64
N GLY A 115 -4.43 15.01 -11.50
CA GLY A 115 -4.22 15.13 -12.94
C GLY A 115 -2.75 15.20 -13.36
N ASP A 116 -1.81 15.08 -12.42
CA ASP A 116 -0.38 14.97 -12.75
C ASP A 116 -0.01 13.49 -12.95
N PHE A 117 -0.30 13.01 -14.15
CA PHE A 117 -0.10 11.62 -14.54
C PHE A 117 1.39 11.24 -14.61
N ASP A 118 2.25 12.16 -15.02
CA ASP A 118 3.70 11.94 -15.13
C ASP A 118 4.36 11.81 -13.75
N GLU A 119 4.03 12.71 -12.82
CA GLU A 119 4.48 12.59 -11.42
C GLU A 119 3.90 11.32 -10.79
N GLY A 120 2.62 11.03 -11.04
CA GLY A 120 1.95 9.83 -10.55
C GLY A 120 2.71 8.56 -10.92
N PHE A 121 3.00 8.39 -12.22
CA PHE A 121 3.69 7.23 -12.74
C PHE A 121 5.14 7.16 -12.25
N THR A 122 5.84 8.29 -12.20
CA THR A 122 7.22 8.36 -11.67
C THR A 122 7.30 7.86 -10.23
N ASN A 123 6.38 8.30 -9.37
CA ASN A 123 6.32 7.85 -7.98
C ASN A 123 5.95 6.36 -7.88
N MET A 124 5.07 5.86 -8.76
CA MET A 124 4.70 4.44 -8.77
C MET A 124 5.86 3.54 -9.20
N GLN A 125 6.64 3.96 -10.20
CA GLN A 125 7.86 3.26 -10.60
C GLN A 125 8.91 3.25 -9.48
N LYS A 126 9.07 4.39 -8.78
CA LYS A 126 9.98 4.50 -7.65
C LYS A 126 9.56 3.59 -6.49
N SER A 127 8.26 3.48 -6.21
CA SER A 127 7.71 2.52 -5.24
C SER A 127 8.12 1.08 -5.58
N LEU A 128 7.90 0.66 -6.83
CA LEU A 128 8.26 -0.68 -7.30
C LEU A 128 9.78 -0.94 -7.28
N GLU A 129 10.59 0.05 -7.66
CA GLU A 129 12.05 -0.05 -7.60
C GLU A 129 12.54 -0.28 -6.16
N ILE A 130 11.98 0.45 -5.20
CA ILE A 130 12.32 0.29 -3.79
C ILE A 130 11.86 -1.07 -3.28
N ALA A 131 10.64 -1.49 -3.60
CA ALA A 131 10.11 -2.80 -3.24
C ALA A 131 11.04 -3.95 -3.70
N LYS A 132 11.56 -3.86 -4.94
CA LYS A 132 12.56 -4.79 -5.47
C LYS A 132 13.87 -4.79 -4.67
N LYS A 133 14.33 -3.63 -4.21
CA LYS A 133 15.58 -3.49 -3.44
C LYS A 133 15.46 -4.06 -2.03
N ILE A 134 14.35 -3.82 -1.35
CA ILE A 134 14.12 -4.31 0.02
C ILE A 134 13.74 -5.79 0.05
N ASN A 135 13.42 -6.38 -1.11
CA ASN A 135 13.05 -7.78 -1.27
C ASN A 135 11.89 -8.21 -0.34
N GLU A 136 10.92 -7.30 -0.16
CA GLU A 136 9.71 -7.53 0.63
C GLU A 136 8.59 -7.98 -0.33
N PRO A 137 8.13 -9.24 -0.23
CA PRO A 137 7.22 -9.83 -1.21
C PRO A 137 5.87 -9.12 -1.35
N ASN A 138 5.28 -8.60 -0.26
CA ASN A 138 3.98 -7.92 -0.34
C ASN A 138 4.08 -6.60 -1.12
N SER A 139 5.09 -5.80 -0.79
CA SER A 139 5.39 -4.52 -1.44
C SER A 139 5.69 -4.72 -2.92
N LEU A 140 6.37 -5.81 -3.27
CA LEU A 140 6.65 -6.14 -4.67
C LEU A 140 5.35 -6.49 -5.43
N ALA A 141 4.50 -7.34 -4.84
CA ALA A 141 3.24 -7.77 -5.44
C ALA A 141 2.27 -6.59 -5.63
N TRP A 142 2.05 -5.81 -4.56
CA TRP A 142 1.21 -4.62 -4.61
C TRP A 142 1.79 -3.52 -5.51
N GLY A 143 3.11 -3.31 -5.50
CA GLY A 143 3.77 -2.37 -6.41
C GLY A 143 3.57 -2.76 -7.87
N THR A 144 3.71 -4.05 -8.20
CA THR A 144 3.51 -4.57 -9.56
C THR A 144 2.06 -4.41 -10.01
N TYR A 145 1.10 -4.73 -9.14
CA TYR A 145 -0.34 -4.51 -9.38
C TYR A 145 -0.66 -3.04 -9.65
N LEU A 146 -0.15 -2.13 -8.83
CA LEU A 146 -0.42 -0.69 -8.96
C LEU A 146 0.17 -0.12 -10.26
N VAL A 147 1.39 -0.52 -10.64
CA VAL A 147 1.97 -0.15 -11.95
C VAL A 147 1.12 -0.68 -13.10
N GLY A 148 0.57 -1.89 -12.98
CA GLY A 148 -0.39 -2.43 -13.96
C GLY A 148 -1.61 -1.53 -14.16
N GLY A 149 -2.21 -1.05 -13.07
CA GLY A 149 -3.32 -0.10 -13.11
C GLY A 149 -2.97 1.21 -13.85
N PHE A 150 -1.77 1.74 -13.64
CA PHE A 150 -1.32 2.94 -14.37
C PHE A 150 -1.18 2.68 -15.88
N TYR A 151 -0.71 1.49 -16.29
CA TYR A 151 -0.66 1.14 -17.71
C TYR A 151 -2.05 0.97 -18.33
N VAL A 152 -3.05 0.49 -17.58
CA VAL A 152 -4.46 0.45 -18.03
C VAL A 152 -4.93 1.86 -18.38
N GLU A 153 -4.71 2.81 -17.48
CA GLU A 153 -5.11 4.21 -17.67
C GLU A 153 -4.38 4.88 -18.83
N MET A 154 -3.09 4.55 -19.03
CA MET A 154 -2.31 4.99 -20.20
C MET A 154 -2.67 4.26 -21.50
N LYS A 155 -3.59 3.28 -21.44
CA LYS A 155 -4.00 2.42 -22.57
C LYS A 155 -2.88 1.56 -23.16
N ASP A 156 -1.82 1.33 -22.39
CA ASP A 156 -0.76 0.37 -22.71
C ASP A 156 -1.17 -1.01 -22.17
N TYR A 157 -2.18 -1.60 -22.80
CA TYR A 157 -2.85 -2.81 -22.31
C TYR A 157 -1.93 -4.04 -22.29
N ASP A 158 -0.91 -4.09 -23.15
CA ASP A 158 0.05 -5.20 -23.17
C ASP A 158 0.91 -5.19 -21.90
N LYS A 159 1.49 -4.04 -21.53
CA LYS A 159 2.24 -3.93 -20.27
C LYS A 159 1.36 -4.07 -19.05
N ALA A 160 0.15 -3.54 -19.10
CA ALA A 160 -0.82 -3.68 -18.02
C ALA A 160 -1.13 -5.17 -17.75
N ARG A 161 -1.33 -5.95 -18.81
CA ARG A 161 -1.59 -7.39 -18.75
C ARG A 161 -0.40 -8.13 -18.15
N ASP A 162 0.81 -7.84 -18.61
CA ASP A 162 2.04 -8.44 -18.06
C ASP A 162 2.17 -8.16 -16.55
N CYS A 163 1.94 -6.91 -16.13
CA CYS A 163 1.97 -6.54 -14.72
C CYS A 163 0.91 -7.26 -13.89
N HIS A 164 -0.34 -7.35 -14.35
CA HIS A 164 -1.39 -8.04 -13.59
C HIS A 164 -1.18 -9.56 -13.54
N ILE A 165 -0.65 -10.19 -14.59
CA ILE A 165 -0.28 -11.62 -14.57
C ILE A 165 0.88 -11.87 -13.60
N ASP A 166 1.90 -11.01 -13.60
CA ASP A 166 3.01 -11.12 -12.65
C ASP A 166 2.53 -10.91 -11.20
N ALA A 167 1.70 -9.89 -10.96
CA ALA A 167 1.09 -9.65 -9.66
C ALA A 167 0.24 -10.84 -9.17
N LEU A 168 -0.56 -11.47 -10.04
CA LEU A 168 -1.31 -12.69 -9.69
C LEU A 168 -0.41 -13.80 -9.14
N ARG A 169 0.68 -14.11 -9.86
CA ARG A 169 1.65 -15.13 -9.43
C ARG A 169 2.29 -14.78 -8.09
N GLN A 170 2.64 -13.51 -7.90
CA GLN A 170 3.23 -13.05 -6.66
C GLN A 170 2.24 -13.15 -5.49
N PHE A 171 1.00 -12.69 -5.68
CA PHE A 171 -0.07 -12.78 -4.68
C PHE A 171 -0.43 -14.23 -4.32
N GLU A 172 -0.40 -15.14 -5.29
CA GLU A 172 -0.55 -16.58 -5.04
C GLU A 172 0.56 -17.10 -4.12
N ILE A 173 1.83 -16.77 -4.39
CA ILE A 173 2.98 -17.19 -3.57
C ILE A 173 2.85 -16.71 -2.11
N ILE A 174 2.39 -15.47 -1.91
CA ILE A 174 2.25 -14.88 -0.57
C ILE A 174 0.89 -15.17 0.08
N ASN A 175 0.00 -15.89 -0.61
CA ASN A 175 -1.37 -16.20 -0.18
C ASN A 175 -2.20 -14.94 0.13
N ASP A 176 -2.00 -13.87 -0.64
CA ASP A 176 -2.81 -12.65 -0.53
C ASP A 176 -4.00 -12.70 -1.48
N VAL A 177 -5.10 -13.21 -0.94
CA VAL A 177 -6.38 -13.36 -1.62
C VAL A 177 -6.96 -12.02 -2.09
N GLU A 178 -6.68 -10.92 -1.37
CA GLU A 178 -7.13 -9.58 -1.75
C GLU A 178 -6.45 -9.11 -3.04
N GLY A 179 -5.11 -9.21 -3.05
CA GLY A 179 -4.29 -8.84 -4.19
C GLY A 179 -4.56 -9.72 -5.40
N TYR A 180 -4.75 -11.03 -5.19
CA TYR A 180 -5.09 -11.98 -6.25
C TYR A 180 -6.42 -11.60 -6.92
N SER A 181 -7.49 -11.43 -6.13
CA SER A 181 -8.81 -11.03 -6.65
C SER A 181 -8.77 -9.66 -7.35
N SER A 182 -7.97 -8.74 -6.81
CA SER A 182 -7.77 -7.42 -7.41
C SER A 182 -7.09 -7.49 -8.77
N SER A 183 -6.10 -8.36 -8.92
CA SER A 183 -5.37 -8.52 -10.17
C SER A 183 -6.22 -9.22 -11.25
N LEU A 184 -7.07 -10.17 -10.86
CA LEU A 184 -8.11 -10.72 -11.76
C LEU A 184 -9.06 -9.64 -12.26
N ALA A 185 -9.56 -8.78 -11.37
CA ALA A 185 -10.40 -7.65 -11.76
C ALA A 185 -9.66 -6.68 -12.70
N GLY A 186 -8.36 -6.43 -12.47
CA GLY A 186 -7.51 -5.65 -13.36
C GLY A 186 -7.41 -6.25 -14.78
N LEU A 187 -7.27 -7.57 -14.89
CA LEU A 187 -7.33 -8.27 -16.19
C LEU A 187 -8.72 -8.17 -16.82
N GLY A 188 -9.78 -8.28 -16.03
CA GLY A 188 -11.16 -8.06 -16.49
C GLY A 188 -11.34 -6.66 -17.10
N ASN A 189 -10.81 -5.63 -16.46
CA ASN A 189 -10.82 -4.25 -16.96
C ASN A 189 -10.08 -4.12 -18.31
N ILE A 190 -8.94 -4.81 -18.46
CA ILE A 190 -8.19 -4.82 -19.73
C ILE A 190 -9.01 -5.49 -20.84
N HIS A 191 -9.57 -6.67 -20.57
CA HIS A 191 -10.42 -7.37 -21.53
C HIS A 191 -11.63 -6.53 -21.93
N LEU A 192 -12.27 -5.87 -20.97
CA LEU A 192 -13.39 -4.97 -21.22
C LEU A 192 -12.98 -3.80 -22.14
N ALA A 193 -11.84 -3.18 -21.89
CA ALA A 193 -11.31 -2.09 -22.71
C ALA A 193 -10.96 -2.52 -24.15
N LEU A 194 -10.61 -3.81 -24.33
CA LEU A 194 -10.35 -4.43 -25.64
C LEU A 194 -11.63 -4.98 -26.31
N ASN A 195 -12.80 -4.86 -25.70
CA ASN A 195 -14.08 -5.44 -26.13
C ASN A 195 -14.11 -6.98 -26.14
N GLU A 196 -13.28 -7.60 -25.32
CA GLU A 196 -13.19 -9.06 -25.11
C GLU A 196 -14.14 -9.48 -23.98
N TYR A 197 -15.45 -9.28 -24.18
CA TYR A 197 -16.44 -9.35 -23.10
C TYR A 197 -16.53 -10.70 -22.38
N GLU A 198 -16.43 -11.82 -23.11
CA GLU A 198 -16.48 -13.16 -22.50
C GLU A 198 -15.31 -13.40 -21.54
N SER A 199 -14.10 -12.97 -21.94
CA SER A 199 -12.90 -13.04 -21.10
C SER A 199 -13.00 -12.11 -19.89
N ALA A 200 -13.53 -10.89 -20.08
CA ALA A 200 -13.77 -9.96 -18.99
C ALA A 200 -14.71 -10.55 -17.94
N ILE A 201 -15.86 -11.09 -18.37
CA ILE A 201 -16.83 -11.74 -17.48
C ILE A 201 -16.20 -12.88 -16.71
N THR A 202 -15.43 -13.75 -17.38
CA THR A 202 -14.74 -14.88 -16.73
C THR A 202 -13.81 -14.40 -15.62
N CYS A 203 -13.00 -13.38 -15.88
CA CYS A 203 -12.10 -12.80 -14.87
C CYS A 203 -12.88 -12.21 -13.68
N TYR A 204 -13.96 -11.49 -13.93
CA TYR A 204 -14.77 -10.90 -12.86
C TYR A 204 -15.53 -11.95 -12.05
N GLU A 205 -16.05 -13.01 -12.67
CA GLU A 205 -16.73 -14.11 -11.98
C GLU A 205 -15.78 -14.86 -11.05
N GLU A 206 -14.55 -15.12 -11.50
CA GLU A 206 -13.51 -15.73 -10.67
C GLU A 206 -13.17 -14.83 -9.48
N ALA A 207 -12.93 -13.53 -9.73
CA ALA A 207 -12.66 -12.56 -8.67
C ALA A 207 -13.84 -12.47 -7.68
N LEU A 208 -15.08 -12.43 -8.17
CA LEU A 208 -16.30 -12.36 -7.36
C LEU A 208 -16.50 -13.61 -6.50
N SER A 209 -16.19 -14.80 -7.05
CA SER A 209 -16.26 -16.06 -6.31
C SER A 209 -15.35 -16.02 -5.08
N ILE A 210 -14.12 -15.55 -5.26
CA ILE A 210 -13.12 -15.46 -4.19
C ILE A 210 -13.55 -14.44 -3.12
N VAL A 211 -13.87 -13.20 -3.53
CA VAL A 211 -14.26 -12.15 -2.56
C VAL A 211 -15.54 -12.49 -1.80
N ASN A 212 -16.45 -13.28 -2.37
CA ASN A 212 -17.64 -13.78 -1.68
C ASN A 212 -17.30 -14.85 -0.64
N GLN A 213 -16.37 -15.77 -0.95
CA GLN A 213 -15.93 -16.79 0.00
C GLN A 213 -15.23 -16.19 1.24
N HIS A 214 -14.63 -15.02 1.09
CA HIS A 214 -13.87 -14.32 2.14
C HIS A 214 -14.59 -13.06 2.69
N ASP A 215 -15.86 -12.84 2.37
CA ASP A 215 -16.68 -11.71 2.84
C ASP A 215 -16.06 -10.31 2.60
N MET A 216 -15.32 -10.13 1.50
CA MET A 216 -14.56 -8.91 1.19
C MET A 216 -15.43 -7.84 0.52
N LYS A 217 -16.28 -7.19 1.32
CA LYS A 217 -17.29 -6.22 0.83
C LYS A 217 -16.72 -5.07 0.01
N THR A 218 -15.56 -4.52 0.40
CA THR A 218 -14.94 -3.38 -0.28
C THR A 218 -14.49 -3.75 -1.70
N ILE A 219 -13.82 -4.90 -1.86
CA ILE A 219 -13.35 -5.37 -3.17
C ILE A 219 -14.53 -5.77 -4.05
N LYS A 220 -15.54 -6.45 -3.47
CA LYS A 220 -16.78 -6.79 -4.16
C LYS A 220 -17.47 -5.55 -4.75
N ALA A 221 -17.58 -4.46 -3.97
CA ALA A 221 -18.16 -3.21 -4.46
C ALA A 221 -17.36 -2.60 -5.62
N ARG A 222 -16.02 -2.68 -5.57
CA ARG A 222 -15.16 -2.23 -6.67
C ARG A 222 -15.39 -3.06 -7.94
N ILE A 223 -15.42 -4.39 -7.83
CA ILE A 223 -15.63 -5.26 -8.99
C ILE A 223 -17.01 -5.00 -9.64
N TYR A 224 -18.06 -4.75 -8.86
CA TYR A 224 -19.36 -4.39 -9.43
C TYR A 224 -19.35 -3.05 -10.15
N ASN A 225 -18.63 -2.05 -9.61
CA ASN A 225 -18.45 -0.77 -10.29
C ASN A 225 -17.73 -0.97 -11.64
N ASP A 226 -16.66 -1.77 -11.67
CA ASP A 226 -15.90 -2.10 -12.88
C ASP A 226 -16.76 -2.86 -13.93
N LEU A 227 -17.70 -3.69 -13.46
CA LEU A 227 -18.72 -4.37 -14.30
C LEU A 227 -19.84 -3.43 -14.77
N GLY A 228 -19.99 -2.24 -14.17
CA GLY A 228 -21.07 -1.29 -14.46
C GLY A 228 -22.45 -1.69 -13.92
N VAL A 229 -22.51 -2.49 -12.83
CA VAL A 229 -23.74 -3.02 -12.23
C VAL A 229 -23.96 -2.63 -10.77
#